data_AF-A0A9E5GT02-F1
#
_entry.id   AF-A0A9E5GT02-F1
#
_cell.length_a   1.000
_cell.length_b   1.000
_cell.length_c   1.000
_cell.angle_alpha   90.00
_cell.angle_beta   90.00
_cell.angle_gamma   90.00
#
_symmetry.space_group_name_H-M   'P 1'
#
loop_
_entity.id
_entity.type
_entity.pdbx_description
1 polymer ?
#
loop_
_entity_poly.entity_id
_entity_poly.type
_entity_poly.pdbx_seq_one_letter_code
_entity_poly.pdbx_strand_id
1 'polypeptide(L)'
;MTDDLAGFTRVLPKSRHFIGKDLTFPIEGSNSDLRHRPGRFHRRSKITSRSVSRIHASIKLFEHFQNPETVKNSLKPMFEFFS
;
A
#
# COMPACT_ATOMS: atom_id res chain seq x y z
N MET A 1 -14.20 11.75 14.50
CA MET A 1 -13.07 10.78 14.52
C MET A 1 -13.37 9.77 15.62
N THR A 2 -13.20 8.47 15.38
CA THR A 2 -13.69 7.41 16.30
C THR A 2 -12.96 7.39 17.64
N ASP A 3 -11.71 7.85 17.66
CA ASP A 3 -10.86 7.84 18.86
C ASP A 3 -11.18 8.98 19.84
N ASP A 4 -12.02 9.93 19.45
CA ASP A 4 -12.49 11.06 20.27
C ASP A 4 -13.88 10.80 20.89
N LEU A 5 -14.18 9.54 21.20
CA LEU A 5 -15.42 9.19 21.89
C LEU A 5 -15.26 9.45 23.39
N ALA A 6 -16.24 10.13 24.01
CA ALA A 6 -16.24 10.46 25.44
C ALA A 6 -15.98 9.26 26.38
N GLY A 7 -16.37 8.05 25.96
CA GLY A 7 -16.07 6.81 26.68
C GLY A 7 -14.58 6.52 26.81
N PHE A 8 -13.79 6.77 25.76
CA PHE A 8 -12.33 6.58 25.80
C PHE A 8 -11.65 7.60 26.69
N THR A 9 -12.07 8.87 26.63
CA THR A 9 -11.53 9.94 27.47
C THR A 9 -11.80 9.70 28.97
N ARG A 10 -12.87 8.97 29.30
CA ARG A 10 -13.22 8.61 30.69
C ARG A 10 -12.40 7.44 31.23
N VAL A 11 -11.99 6.51 30.39
CA VAL A 11 -11.36 5.24 30.80
C VAL A 11 -9.84 5.28 30.60
N LEU A 12 -9.36 5.92 29.54
CA LEU A 12 -7.95 5.99 29.21
C LEU A 12 -7.28 7.18 29.91
N PRO A 13 -6.10 7.01 30.51
CA PRO A 13 -5.30 8.12 31.00
C PRO A 13 -4.95 9.08 29.85
N LYS A 14 -5.04 10.40 30.09
CA LYS A 14 -4.71 11.43 29.07
C LYS A 14 -3.32 11.26 28.45
N SER A 15 -2.35 10.78 29.22
CA SER A 15 -0.97 10.52 28.74
C SER A 15 -0.85 9.32 27.79
N ARG A 16 -1.88 8.48 27.70
CA ARG A 16 -1.93 7.27 26.86
C ARG A 16 -3.00 7.33 25.77
N HIS A 17 -3.90 8.31 25.83
CA HIS A 17 -4.95 8.50 24.84
C HIS A 17 -4.44 9.42 23.73
N PHE A 18 -3.90 8.82 22.68
CA PHE A 18 -3.54 9.55 21.46
C PHE A 18 -4.77 9.63 20.56
N ILE A 19 -5.22 10.85 20.25
CA ILE A 19 -6.34 11.11 19.35
C ILE A 19 -5.77 11.69 18.07
N GLY A 20 -5.86 10.92 16.99
CA GLY A 20 -5.38 11.36 15.69
C GLY A 20 -4.97 10.20 14.81
N LYS A 21 -4.69 10.52 13.55
CA LYS A 21 -4.23 9.55 12.56
C LYS A 21 -2.73 9.61 12.30
N ASP A 22 -1.97 10.42 13.03
CA ASP A 22 -0.55 10.65 12.70
C ASP A 22 0.28 9.36 12.71
N LEU A 23 -0.08 8.41 13.59
CA LEU A 23 0.56 7.11 13.69
C LEU A 23 0.06 6.10 12.64
N THR A 24 -1.14 6.27 12.08
CA THR A 24 -1.76 5.27 11.18
C THR A 24 -1.82 5.72 9.73
N PHE A 25 -1.88 7.03 9.47
CA PHE A 25 -2.01 7.61 8.13
C PHE A 25 -0.89 7.17 7.19
N PRO A 26 0.40 7.16 7.59
CA PRO A 26 1.47 6.69 6.70
C PRO A 26 1.33 5.21 6.34
N ILE A 27 0.92 4.38 7.30
CA ILE A 27 0.77 2.93 7.12
C ILE A 27 -0.45 2.62 6.24
N GLU A 28 -1.58 3.29 6.50
CA GLU A 28 -2.80 3.21 5.68
C GLU A 28 -2.54 3.66 4.23
N GLY A 29 -1.83 4.78 4.07
CA GLY A 29 -1.43 5.32 2.76
C GLY A 29 -0.52 4.36 2.00
N SER A 30 0.53 3.86 2.65
CA SER A 30 1.47 2.89 2.06
C SER A 30 0.74 1.62 1.62
N ASN A 31 -0.09 1.04 2.49
CA ASN A 31 -0.88 -0.14 2.14
C ASN A 31 -1.81 0.12 0.95
N SER A 32 -2.41 1.30 0.86
CA SER A 32 -3.24 1.71 -0.27
C SER A 32 -2.44 1.83 -1.57
N ASP A 33 -1.24 2.42 -1.55
CA ASP A 33 -0.39 2.56 -2.75
C ASP A 33 0.14 1.22 -3.25
N LEU A 34 0.58 0.34 -2.34
CA LEU A 34 1.07 -0.99 -2.68
C LEU A 34 0.02 -1.81 -3.43
N ARG A 35 -1.22 -1.83 -2.92
CA ARG A 35 -2.32 -2.60 -3.54
C ARG A 35 -2.79 -1.99 -4.86
N HIS A 36 -2.62 -0.69 -5.05
CA HIS A 36 -3.07 0.02 -6.24
C HIS A 36 -2.03 0.04 -7.38
N ARG A 37 -0.75 -0.26 -7.11
CA ARG A 37 0.33 -0.04 -8.08
C ARG A 37 0.08 -0.60 -9.49
N PRO A 38 -0.35 -1.87 -9.68
CA PRO A 38 -0.67 -2.39 -11.01
C PRO A 38 -1.88 -1.68 -11.64
N GLY A 39 -2.82 -1.22 -10.82
CA GLY A 39 -3.98 -0.44 -11.24
C GLY A 39 -3.62 0.92 -11.83
N ARG A 40 -2.48 1.51 -11.44
CA ARG A 40 -2.03 2.81 -11.97
C ARG A 40 -1.71 2.79 -13.47
N PHE A 41 -1.38 1.62 -14.03
CA PHE A 41 -1.16 1.49 -15.47
C PHE A 41 -2.43 1.68 -16.30
N HIS A 42 -3.61 1.60 -15.67
CA HIS A 42 -4.90 1.76 -16.36
C HIS A 42 -5.75 2.91 -15.81
N ARG A 43 -5.66 3.22 -14.51
CA ARG A 43 -6.49 4.26 -13.86
C ARG A 43 -5.64 5.24 -13.07
N ARG A 44 -6.04 6.52 -13.12
CA ARG A 44 -5.43 7.60 -12.32
C ARG A 44 -5.91 7.60 -10.87
N SER A 45 -7.12 7.11 -10.60
CA SER A 45 -7.72 7.02 -9.27
C SER A 45 -7.36 5.70 -8.58
N LYS A 46 -7.26 5.75 -7.25
CA LYS A 46 -7.07 4.56 -6.41
C LYS A 46 -8.17 3.54 -6.67
N ILE A 47 -7.76 2.29 -6.85
CA ILE A 47 -8.69 1.17 -7.03
C ILE A 47 -8.68 0.26 -5.80
N THR A 48 -9.84 -0.29 -5.49
CA THR A 48 -9.99 -1.36 -4.51
C THR A 48 -10.39 -2.64 -5.24
N SER A 49 -9.99 -3.80 -4.70
CA SER A 49 -10.33 -5.12 -5.25
C SER A 49 -10.99 -5.95 -4.16
N ARG A 50 -12.04 -6.69 -4.51
CA ARG A 50 -12.64 -7.71 -3.63
C ARG A 50 -11.93 -9.07 -3.74
N SER A 51 -11.08 -9.25 -4.74
CA SER A 51 -10.31 -10.48 -4.93
C SER A 51 -9.04 -10.45 -4.07
N VAL A 52 -9.03 -11.29 -3.04
CA VAL A 52 -7.88 -11.49 -2.14
C VAL A 52 -6.67 -11.98 -2.93
N SER A 53 -6.84 -12.95 -3.82
CA SER A 53 -5.75 -13.49 -4.65
C SER A 53 -5.08 -12.41 -5.51
N ARG A 54 -5.85 -11.48 -6.09
CA ARG A 54 -5.28 -10.36 -6.86
C ARG A 54 -4.54 -9.36 -5.99
N ILE A 55 -5.02 -9.08 -4.78
CA ILE A 55 -4.30 -8.22 -3.83
C ILE A 55 -2.95 -8.87 -3.48
N HIS A 56 -2.94 -10.15 -3.14
CA HIS A 56 -1.70 -10.87 -2.83
C HIS A 56 -0.74 -10.90 -4.02
N ALA A 57 -1.22 -11.17 -5.23
CA ALA A 57 -0.40 -11.12 -6.44
C ALA A 57 0.20 -9.74 -6.67
N SER A 58 -0.58 -8.66 -6.45
CA SER A 58 -0.12 -7.28 -6.60
C SER A 58 1.01 -6.95 -5.62
N ILE A 59 0.88 -7.38 -4.36
CA ILE A 59 1.90 -7.19 -3.33
C ILE A 59 3.16 -8.01 -3.66
N LYS A 60 3.02 -9.28 -4.05
CA LYS A 60 4.16 -10.12 -4.46
C LYS A 60 4.89 -9.53 -5.66
N LEU A 61 4.15 -9.03 -6.65
CA LEU A 61 4.73 -8.39 -7.83
C LEU A 61 5.48 -7.11 -7.46
N PHE A 62 4.92 -6.31 -6.54
CA PHE A 62 5.60 -5.13 -6.01
C PHE A 62 6.95 -5.49 -5.37
N GLU A 63 6.94 -6.49 -4.50
CA GLU A 63 8.14 -6.94 -3.77
C GLU A 63 9.19 -7.50 -4.72
N HIS A 64 8.76 -8.33 -5.67
CA HIS A 64 9.63 -8.94 -6.67
C HIS A 64 10.44 -7.90 -7.45
N PHE A 65 9.81 -6.78 -7.81
CA PHE A 65 10.45 -5.67 -8.52
C PHE A 65 11.16 -4.65 -7.65
N GLN A 66 11.23 -4.83 -6.33
CA GLN A 66 12.16 -4.04 -5.50
C GLN A 66 13.61 -4.42 -5.75
N ASN A 67 13.87 -5.64 -6.22
CA ASN A 67 15.21 -6.07 -6.62
C ASN A 67 15.55 -5.54 -8.03
N PRO A 68 16.59 -4.69 -8.18
CA PRO A 68 16.99 -4.15 -9.48
C PRO A 68 17.37 -5.22 -10.51
N GLU A 69 17.95 -6.34 -10.08
CA GLU A 69 18.34 -7.43 -10.99
C GLU A 69 17.12 -8.11 -11.60
N THR A 70 16.05 -8.28 -10.82
CA THR A 70 14.76 -8.76 -11.33
C THR A 70 14.23 -7.87 -12.44
N VAL A 71 14.29 -6.54 -12.24
CA VAL A 71 13.82 -5.57 -13.23
C VAL A 71 14.67 -5.68 -14.51
N LYS A 72 16.00 -5.68 -14.38
CA LYS A 72 16.92 -5.82 -15.53
C LYS A 72 16.63 -7.10 -16.32
N ASN A 73 16.54 -8.23 -15.64
CA ASN A 73 16.28 -9.53 -16.28
C ASN A 73 14.91 -9.57 -16.96
N SER A 74 13.89 -8.93 -16.38
CA SER A 74 12.55 -8.85 -16.97
C SER A 74 12.50 -7.99 -18.23
N LEU A 75 13.35 -6.95 -18.31
CA LEU A 75 13.41 -6.03 -19.45
C LEU A 75 14.40 -6.48 -20.53
N LYS A 76 15.33 -7.39 -20.21
CA LYS A 76 16.37 -7.88 -21.13
C LYS A 76 15.81 -8.35 -22.49
N PRO A 77 14.74 -9.15 -22.57
CA PRO A 77 14.18 -9.57 -23.86
C PRO A 77 13.66 -8.40 -24.71
N MET A 78 13.17 -7.33 -24.06
CA MET A 78 12.69 -6.14 -24.75
C MET A 78 13.86 -5.39 -25.40
N PHE A 79 14.98 -5.25 -24.70
CA PHE A 79 16.16 -4.59 -25.25
C PHE A 79 16.82 -5.41 -26.35
N GLU A 80 16.87 -6.74 -26.21
CA GLU A 80 17.41 -7.65 -27.23
C GLU A 80 16.59 -7.63 -28.53
N PHE A 81 15.28 -7.36 -28.46
CA PHE A 81 14.43 -7.24 -29.64
C PHE A 81 14.73 -6.01 -30.51
N PHE A 82 15.29 -4.94 -29.93
CA PHE A 82 15.57 -3.67 -30.63
C PHE A 82 17.06 -3.48 -30.98
N SER A 83 17.92 -4.45 -30.66
CA SER A 83 19.34 -4.46 -31.01
C SER A 83 19.62 -5.28 -32.25
#